data_AF-A0A497JGU0-F1
#
_entry.id   AF-A0A497JGU0-F1
#
_cell.length_a   1.000
_cell.length_b   1.000
_cell.length_c   1.000
_cell.angle_alpha   90.00
_cell.angle_beta   90.00
_cell.angle_gamma   90.00
#
_symmetry.space_group_name_H-M   'P 1'
#
loop_
_entity.id
_entity.type
_entity.pdbx_description
1 polymer ?
#
loop_
_entity_poly.entity_id
_entity_poly.type
_entity_poly.pdbx_seq_one_letter_code
_entity_poly.pdbx_strand_id
1 'polypeptide(L)'
;MHAEENPLVKELTDFKSLQDFVTANEGNLIELTLQYYAMLGNDLGFRVKRMHLCQFENISLGSADLAWFDDEALAVLFEFEFGSREEMLSALAKLLLSKPELAVLITSSRARIFSLEELKHILSELSFGTQQFLVIDLTKEQYVFVC
;
A
#
# COMPACT_ATOMS: atom_id res chain seq x y z
N MET A 1 -2.91 -25.12 -2.86
CA MET A 1 -1.55 -24.59 -2.64
C MET A 1 -1.77 -23.29 -1.90
N HIS A 2 -1.49 -23.23 -0.59
CA HIS A 2 -1.62 -21.97 0.14
C HIS A 2 -0.46 -21.09 -0.35
N ALA A 3 -0.76 -19.91 -0.90
CA ALA A 3 0.27 -18.94 -1.19
C ALA A 3 0.96 -18.60 0.13
N GLU A 4 2.28 -18.76 0.21
CA GLU A 4 3.04 -18.29 1.36
C GLU A 4 2.88 -16.77 1.46
N GLU A 5 2.63 -16.28 2.66
CA GLU A 5 2.50 -14.85 2.92
C GLU A 5 3.81 -14.15 2.54
N ASN A 6 3.71 -13.05 1.79
CA ASN A 6 4.90 -12.34 1.31
C ASN A 6 5.79 -11.96 2.51
N PRO A 7 7.12 -12.21 2.46
CA PRO A 7 8.01 -11.94 3.59
C PRO A 7 7.96 -10.48 4.06
N LEU A 8 7.59 -9.53 3.18
CA LEU A 8 7.45 -8.12 3.51
C LEU A 8 6.23 -7.81 4.37
N VAL A 9 5.20 -8.67 4.43
CA VAL A 9 3.97 -8.38 5.21
C VAL A 9 4.32 -8.12 6.67
N LYS A 10 5.24 -8.89 7.25
CA LYS A 10 5.64 -8.72 8.64
C LYS A 10 6.30 -7.35 8.90
N GLU A 11 7.17 -6.92 8.01
CA GLU A 11 7.86 -5.62 8.13
C GLU A 11 6.89 -4.45 7.92
N LEU A 12 5.98 -4.60 6.94
CA LEU A 12 4.98 -3.59 6.61
C LEU A 12 3.87 -3.46 7.66
N THR A 13 3.68 -4.47 8.50
CA THR A 13 2.63 -4.51 9.54
C THR A 13 3.19 -4.40 10.95
N ASP A 14 4.44 -3.98 11.11
CA ASP A 14 4.97 -3.57 12.42
C ASP A 14 4.40 -2.21 12.84
N PHE A 15 3.16 -2.23 13.32
CA PHE A 15 2.43 -1.06 13.80
C PHE A 15 3.15 -0.35 14.94
N LYS A 16 3.89 -1.09 15.77
CA LYS A 16 4.61 -0.51 16.90
C LYS A 16 5.74 0.37 16.40
N SER A 17 6.57 -0.13 15.48
CA SER A 17 7.67 0.63 14.89
C SER A 17 7.16 1.87 14.14
N LEU A 18 6.04 1.75 13.41
CA LEU A 18 5.38 2.89 12.79
C LEU A 18 4.90 3.92 13.82
N GLN A 19 4.24 3.49 14.90
CA GLN A 19 3.74 4.39 15.95
C GLN A 19 4.88 5.10 16.68
N ASP A 20 5.95 4.37 17.00
CA ASP A 20 7.15 4.90 17.63
C ASP A 20 7.79 5.97 16.72
N PHE A 21 7.88 5.70 15.40
CA PHE A 21 8.37 6.67 14.42
C PHE A 21 7.49 7.92 14.34
N VAL A 22 6.17 7.76 14.22
CA VAL A 22 5.24 8.90 14.11
C VAL A 22 5.26 9.75 15.38
N THR A 23 5.37 9.15 16.56
CA THR A 23 5.39 9.88 17.84
C THR A 23 6.72 10.61 18.08
N ALA A 24 7.83 10.06 17.57
CA ALA A 24 9.16 10.65 17.71
C ALA A 24 9.40 11.85 16.76
N ASN A 25 8.54 12.06 15.77
CA ASN A 25 8.72 13.08 14.74
C ASN A 25 7.56 14.09 14.74
N GLU A 26 7.87 15.36 14.47
CA GLU A 26 6.84 16.39 14.32
C GLU A 26 6.35 16.44 12.86
N GLY A 27 5.04 16.30 12.65
CA GLY A 27 4.49 16.36 11.29
C GLY A 27 3.03 15.92 11.18
N ASN A 28 2.50 15.99 9.96
CA ASN A 28 1.21 15.42 9.64
C ASN A 28 1.32 13.89 9.55
N LEU A 29 0.33 13.18 10.11
CA LEU A 29 0.29 11.72 10.13
C LEU A 29 0.52 11.07 8.76
N ILE A 30 -0.10 11.60 7.69
CA ILE A 30 0.00 11.03 6.34
C ILE A 30 1.44 11.12 5.84
N GLU A 31 2.04 12.31 5.94
CA GLU A 31 3.42 12.53 5.50
C GLU A 31 4.42 11.74 6.35
N LEU A 32 4.21 11.65 7.67
CA LEU A 32 5.06 10.84 8.55
C LEU A 32 4.93 9.34 8.23
N THR A 33 3.73 8.86 7.91
CA THR A 33 3.53 7.47 7.52
C THR A 33 4.21 7.19 6.17
N LEU A 34 4.07 8.09 5.19
CA LEU A 34 4.77 7.98 3.92
C LEU A 34 6.30 8.01 4.09
N GLN A 35 6.80 8.88 4.97
CA GLN A 35 8.21 8.93 5.35
C GLN A 35 8.70 7.62 5.96
N TYR A 36 7.93 7.04 6.88
CA TYR A 36 8.25 5.76 7.50
C TYR A 36 8.41 4.66 6.45
N TYR A 37 7.44 4.47 5.56
CA TYR A 37 7.54 3.45 4.52
C TYR A 37 8.64 3.77 3.49
N ALA A 38 8.92 5.05 3.21
CA ALA A 38 10.06 5.40 2.37
C ALA A 38 11.40 5.02 3.03
N MET A 39 11.55 5.24 4.34
CA MET A 39 12.73 4.85 5.10
C MET A 39 12.87 3.32 5.16
N LEU A 40 11.80 2.63 5.53
CA LEU A 40 11.76 1.16 5.62
C LEU A 40 12.17 0.50 4.30
N GLY A 41 11.67 1.00 3.17
CA GLY A 41 12.07 0.47 1.85
C GLY A 41 13.57 0.60 1.60
N ASN A 42 14.19 1.73 1.96
CA ASN A 42 15.63 1.90 1.81
C ASN A 42 16.41 0.99 2.77
N ASP A 43 15.96 0.84 4.02
CA ASP A 43 16.60 -0.01 5.03
C ASP A 43 16.57 -1.50 4.65
N LEU A 44 15.51 -1.91 3.94
CA LEU A 44 15.37 -3.26 3.37
C LEU A 44 16.12 -3.44 2.04
N GLY A 45 16.78 -2.40 1.53
CA GLY A 45 17.62 -2.45 0.32
C GLY A 45 16.91 -2.14 -1.00
N PHE A 46 15.64 -1.73 -0.97
CA PHE A 46 14.91 -1.34 -2.18
C PHE A 46 15.33 0.05 -2.66
N ARG A 47 15.26 0.27 -3.97
CA ARG A 47 15.27 1.61 -4.55
C ARG A 47 13.90 2.24 -4.38
N VAL A 48 13.79 3.29 -3.57
CA VAL A 48 12.51 3.95 -3.26
C VAL A 48 12.28 5.16 -4.16
N LYS A 49 11.07 5.30 -4.71
CA LYS A 49 10.60 6.51 -5.41
C LYS A 49 9.29 7.02 -4.82
N ARG A 50 9.25 8.30 -4.47
CA ARG A 50 8.01 9.02 -4.18
C ARG A 50 7.36 9.48 -5.49
N MET A 51 6.04 9.49 -5.56
CA MET A 51 5.27 9.89 -6.74
C MET A 51 5.66 9.10 -8.01
N HIS A 52 5.35 7.82 -8.02
CA HIS A 52 5.60 6.94 -9.17
C HIS A 52 4.48 7.07 -10.21
N LEU A 53 4.81 7.39 -11.46
CA LEU A 53 3.82 7.49 -12.53
C LEU A 53 3.29 6.10 -12.91
N CYS A 54 1.99 5.88 -12.74
CA CYS A 54 1.30 4.64 -13.08
C CYS A 54 0.71 4.72 -14.49
N GLN A 55 0.94 3.69 -15.31
CA GLN A 55 0.45 3.63 -16.68
C GLN A 55 -0.06 2.22 -17.01
N PHE A 56 -1.15 2.14 -17.77
CA PHE A 56 -1.68 0.89 -18.30
C PHE A 56 -2.04 1.06 -19.77
N GLU A 57 -1.46 0.26 -20.67
CA GLU A 57 -1.71 0.33 -22.12
C GLU A 57 -1.57 1.75 -22.72
N ASN A 58 -0.57 2.52 -22.26
CA ASN A 58 -0.33 3.93 -22.60
C ASN A 58 -1.36 4.95 -22.06
N ILE A 59 -2.28 4.51 -21.19
CA ILE A 59 -3.19 5.38 -20.46
C ILE A 59 -2.54 5.73 -19.13
N SER A 60 -2.43 7.03 -18.84
CA SER A 60 -1.97 7.53 -17.54
C SER A 60 -3.06 7.29 -16.49
N LEU A 61 -2.69 6.64 -15.39
CA LEU A 61 -3.56 6.44 -14.22
C LEU A 61 -3.30 7.49 -13.12
N GLY A 62 -2.39 8.43 -13.38
CA GLY A 62 -1.85 9.35 -12.38
C GLY A 62 -0.61 8.79 -11.69
N SER A 63 -0.27 9.35 -10.54
CA SER A 63 0.89 8.91 -9.75
C SER A 63 0.44 8.18 -8.50
N ALA A 64 1.17 7.11 -8.15
CA ALA A 64 1.13 6.48 -6.85
C ALA A 64 2.07 7.16 -5.87
N ASP A 65 1.72 7.12 -4.58
CA ASP A 65 2.41 7.89 -3.54
C ASP A 65 3.85 7.43 -3.33
N LEU A 66 4.06 6.10 -3.34
CA LEU A 66 5.36 5.50 -3.11
C LEU A 66 5.51 4.20 -3.90
N ALA A 67 6.71 3.95 -4.41
CA ALA A 67 7.08 2.71 -5.07
C ALA A 67 8.44 2.23 -4.58
N TRP A 68 8.56 0.93 -4.35
CA TRP A 68 9.81 0.24 -4.06
C TRP A 68 10.18 -0.64 -5.24
N PHE A 69 11.43 -0.56 -5.67
CA PHE A 69 11.96 -1.36 -6.76
C PHE A 69 13.04 -2.29 -6.24
N ASP A 70 12.94 -3.57 -6.60
CA ASP A 70 14.05 -4.51 -6.53
C ASP A 70 14.74 -4.50 -7.90
N ASP A 71 15.95 -3.93 -7.95
CA ASP A 71 16.60 -3.47 -9.18
C ASP A 71 15.67 -2.56 -10.03
N GLU A 72 15.15 -3.09 -11.15
CA GLU A 72 14.23 -2.42 -12.08
C GLU A 72 12.80 -2.98 -12.01
N ALA A 73 12.57 -4.06 -11.26
CA ALA A 73 11.24 -4.64 -11.07
C ALA A 73 10.45 -3.84 -10.03
N LEU A 74 9.17 -3.56 -10.33
CA LEU A 74 8.27 -2.91 -9.37
C LEU A 74 7.82 -3.92 -8.31
N ALA A 75 8.56 -3.97 -7.20
CA ALA A 75 8.31 -4.93 -6.11
C ALA A 75 7.09 -4.53 -5.29
N VAL A 76 7.05 -3.28 -4.81
CA VAL A 76 5.94 -2.79 -3.97
C VAL A 76 5.43 -1.46 -4.47
N LEU A 77 4.11 -1.31 -4.56
CA LEU A 77 3.46 -0.03 -4.86
C LEU A 77 2.50 0.34 -3.74
N PHE A 78 2.53 1.59 -3.29
CA PHE A 78 1.74 2.08 -2.18
C PHE A 78 0.78 3.18 -2.61
N GLU A 79 -0.41 3.13 -2.03
CA GLU A 79 -1.39 4.22 -2.02
C GLU A 79 -1.82 4.52 -0.59
N PHE A 80 -1.90 5.80 -0.25
CA PHE A 80 -2.26 6.30 1.07
C PHE A 80 -3.60 7.02 0.98
N GLU A 81 -4.68 6.30 1.23
CA GLU A 81 -6.03 6.82 1.04
C GLU A 81 -6.79 7.03 2.35
N PHE A 82 -7.14 8.29 2.62
CA PHE A 82 -7.84 8.73 3.83
C PHE A 82 -9.07 9.60 3.55
N GLY A 83 -9.39 9.84 2.27
CA GLY A 83 -10.39 10.78 1.77
C GLY A 83 -11.73 10.12 1.49
N SER A 84 -12.12 10.08 0.23
CA SER A 84 -13.44 9.66 -0.24
C SER A 84 -13.45 8.25 -0.85
N ARG A 85 -14.65 7.73 -1.07
CA ARG A 85 -14.85 6.45 -1.76
C ARG A 85 -14.31 6.46 -3.19
N GLU A 86 -14.42 7.58 -3.88
CA GLU A 86 -13.97 7.72 -5.27
C GLU A 86 -12.44 7.71 -5.34
N GLU A 87 -11.78 8.42 -4.43
CA GLU A 87 -10.31 8.44 -4.32
C GLU A 87 -9.77 7.04 -3.97
N MET A 88 -10.43 6.31 -3.07
CA MET A 88 -10.11 4.90 -2.78
C MET A 88 -10.21 3.98 -3.98
N LEU A 89 -11.28 4.09 -4.77
CA LEU A 89 -11.43 3.27 -5.97
C LEU A 89 -10.37 3.63 -7.03
N SER A 90 -9.99 4.90 -7.13
CA SER A 90 -8.89 5.36 -7.98
C SER A 90 -7.53 4.80 -7.53
N ALA A 91 -7.26 4.83 -6.22
CA ALA A 91 -6.09 4.20 -5.61
C ALA A 91 -6.02 2.69 -5.90
N LEU A 92 -7.13 1.97 -5.66
CA LEU A 92 -7.23 0.55 -5.99
C LEU A 92 -6.98 0.27 -7.48
N ALA A 93 -7.52 1.10 -8.38
CA ALA A 93 -7.28 0.96 -9.82
C ALA A 93 -5.80 1.15 -10.18
N LYS A 94 -5.12 2.14 -9.58
CA LYS A 94 -3.67 2.34 -9.75
C LYS A 94 -2.89 1.10 -9.32
N LEU A 95 -3.20 0.54 -8.15
CA LEU A 95 -2.55 -0.65 -7.61
C LEU A 95 -2.79 -1.90 -8.49
N LEU A 96 -4.03 -2.15 -8.89
CA LEU A 96 -4.42 -3.31 -9.71
C LEU A 96 -3.80 -3.28 -11.11
N LEU A 97 -3.83 -2.12 -11.77
CA LEU A 97 -3.41 -2.01 -13.17
C LEU A 97 -1.89 -1.86 -13.33
N SER A 98 -1.19 -1.34 -12.33
CA SER A 98 0.28 -1.22 -12.35
C SER A 98 1.00 -2.53 -12.05
N LYS A 99 0.28 -3.53 -11.52
CA LYS A 99 0.76 -4.90 -11.28
C LYS A 99 2.14 -5.02 -10.58
N PRO A 100 2.39 -4.32 -9.45
CA PRO A 100 3.52 -4.68 -8.58
C PRO A 100 3.42 -6.13 -8.11
N GLU A 101 4.52 -6.67 -7.59
CA GLU A 101 4.49 -7.97 -6.90
C GLU A 101 3.60 -7.92 -5.64
N LEU A 102 3.72 -6.84 -4.86
CA LEU A 102 2.89 -6.52 -3.71
C LEU A 102 2.27 -5.12 -3.85
N ALA A 103 0.94 -5.06 -3.93
CA ALA A 103 0.20 -3.80 -3.85
C ALA A 103 -0.21 -3.51 -2.40
N VAL A 104 0.09 -2.32 -1.91
CA VAL A 104 -0.19 -1.91 -0.53
C VAL A 104 -1.13 -0.72 -0.52
N LEU A 105 -2.29 -0.88 0.11
CA LEU A 105 -3.24 0.20 0.38
C LEU A 105 -3.20 0.54 1.86
N ILE A 106 -2.78 1.75 2.20
CA ILE A 106 -2.77 2.26 3.56
C ILE A 106 -3.97 3.17 3.73
N THR A 107 -4.80 2.89 4.73
CA THR A 107 -6.02 3.62 4.99
C THR A 107 -6.29 3.79 6.48
N SER A 108 -7.44 4.40 6.81
CA SER A 108 -7.93 4.60 8.16
C SER A 108 -9.43 4.39 8.21
N SER A 109 -9.90 3.47 9.06
CA SER A 109 -11.35 3.29 9.28
C SER A 109 -12.06 4.51 9.87
N ARG A 110 -11.35 5.55 10.33
CA ARG A 110 -11.97 6.83 10.70
C ARG A 110 -12.66 7.50 9.51
N ALA A 111 -12.18 7.26 8.29
CA ALA A 111 -12.78 7.81 7.09
C ALA A 111 -14.15 7.17 6.76
N ARG A 112 -14.49 6.02 7.38
CA ARG A 112 -15.77 5.29 7.21
C ARG A 112 -16.16 5.03 5.75
N ILE A 113 -15.17 4.81 4.89
CA ILE A 113 -15.36 4.63 3.45
C ILE A 113 -15.73 3.17 3.14
N PHE A 114 -14.80 2.26 3.43
CA PHE A 114 -14.96 0.82 3.33
C PHE A 114 -14.35 0.17 4.57
N SER A 115 -14.94 -0.92 5.03
CA SER A 115 -14.32 -1.83 5.98
C SER A 115 -13.24 -2.68 5.31
N LEU A 116 -12.30 -3.21 6.11
CA LEU A 116 -11.28 -4.14 5.63
C LEU A 116 -11.91 -5.39 4.97
N GLU A 117 -13.04 -5.89 5.47
CA GLU A 117 -13.75 -7.03 4.89
C GLU A 117 -14.38 -6.70 3.53
N GLU A 118 -14.94 -5.49 3.36
CA GLU A 118 -15.44 -5.06 2.05
C GLU A 118 -14.29 -4.91 1.05
N LEU A 119 -13.16 -4.32 1.46
CA LEU A 119 -11.97 -4.22 0.62
C LEU A 119 -11.42 -5.59 0.25
N LYS A 120 -11.38 -6.53 1.21
CA LYS A 120 -11.00 -7.93 0.96
C LYS A 120 -11.87 -8.57 -0.11
N HIS A 121 -13.18 -8.41 0.01
CA HIS A 121 -14.14 -8.98 -0.93
C HIS A 121 -13.97 -8.39 -2.33
N ILE A 122 -13.90 -7.06 -2.44
CA ILE A 122 -13.63 -6.35 -3.71
C ILE A 122 -12.34 -6.87 -4.34
N LEU A 123 -11.26 -6.93 -3.57
CA LEU A 123 -9.96 -7.40 -4.06
C LEU A 123 -10.00 -8.85 -4.50
N SER A 124 -10.71 -9.73 -3.79
CA SER A 124 -10.84 -11.14 -4.19
C SER A 124 -11.63 -11.35 -5.50
N GLU A 125 -12.51 -10.42 -5.86
CA GLU A 125 -13.25 -10.46 -7.13
C GLU A 125 -12.47 -9.82 -8.28
N LEU A 126 -11.59 -8.86 -7.97
CA LEU A 126 -10.83 -8.06 -8.94
C LEU A 126 -9.37 -8.49 -9.11
N SER A 127 -8.84 -9.35 -8.24
CA SER A 127 -7.44 -9.80 -8.33
C SER A 127 -7.25 -10.67 -9.57
N PHE A 128 -6.58 -10.12 -10.57
CA PHE A 128 -6.20 -10.83 -11.78
C PHE A 128 -4.77 -11.37 -11.66
N GLY A 129 -4.60 -12.69 -11.48
CA GLY A 129 -3.29 -13.35 -11.58
C GLY A 129 -2.63 -13.63 -10.23
N THR A 130 -1.32 -13.39 -10.12
CA THR A 130 -0.47 -13.73 -8.96
C THR A 130 -0.13 -12.51 -8.09
N GLN A 131 -0.75 -11.36 -8.35
CA GLN A 131 -0.49 -10.12 -7.63
C GLN A 131 -1.01 -10.23 -6.19
N GLN A 132 -0.14 -9.93 -5.24
CA GLN A 132 -0.51 -9.94 -3.82
C GLN A 132 -0.97 -8.54 -3.39
N PHE A 133 -1.97 -8.49 -2.52
CA PHE A 133 -2.53 -7.26 -1.97
C PHE A 133 -2.45 -7.25 -0.45
N LEU A 134 -2.01 -6.13 0.11
CA LEU A 134 -2.02 -5.84 1.53
C LEU A 134 -2.80 -4.56 1.77
N VAL A 135 -3.85 -4.64 2.58
CA VAL A 135 -4.61 -3.47 3.03
C VAL A 135 -4.34 -3.26 4.51
N ILE A 136 -3.89 -2.07 4.89
CA ILE A 136 -3.50 -1.71 6.25
C ILE A 136 -4.43 -0.61 6.76
N ASP A 137 -5.11 -0.85 7.88
CA ASP A 137 -5.88 0.16 8.61
C ASP A 137 -5.08 0.67 9.81
N LEU A 138 -4.54 1.89 9.69
CA LEU A 138 -3.71 2.50 10.72
C LEU A 138 -4.46 2.79 12.02
N THR A 139 -5.77 3.03 11.99
CA THR A 139 -6.52 3.35 13.21
C THR A 139 -6.77 2.12 14.06
N LYS A 140 -7.02 0.98 13.41
CA LYS A 140 -7.32 -0.29 14.11
C LYS A 140 -6.08 -1.14 14.36
N GLU A 141 -4.94 -0.77 13.77
CA GLU A 141 -3.72 -1.59 13.78
C GLU A 141 -4.02 -3.01 13.27
N GLN A 142 -4.73 -3.06 12.14
CA GLN A 142 -5.18 -4.29 11.51
C GLN A 142 -4.81 -4.29 10.03
N TYR A 143 -4.65 -5.48 9.47
CA TYR A 143 -4.42 -5.63 8.04
C TYR A 143 -5.22 -6.80 7.48
N VAL A 144 -5.41 -6.78 6.17
CA VAL A 144 -5.88 -7.93 5.39
C VAL A 144 -4.91 -8.18 4.26
N PHE A 145 -4.59 -9.45 4.05
CA PHE A 145 -3.78 -9.91 2.94
C PHE A 145 -4.63 -10.75 1.96
N VAL A 146 -4.47 -10.50 0.66
CA VAL A 146 -5.18 -11.18 -0.43
C VAL A 146 -4.14 -11.65 -1.46
N CYS A 147 -4.29 -12.87 -1.94
CA CYS A 147 -3.43 -13.51 -2.96
C CYS A 147 -4.25 -13.89 -4.19
#